data_AF-A0A9Q3PNI5-F1
#
_entry.id   AF-A0A9Q3PNI5-F1
#
_cell.length_a   1.000
_cell.length_b   1.000
_cell.length_c   1.000
_cell.angle_alpha   90.00
_cell.angle_beta   90.00
_cell.angle_gamma   90.00
#
_symmetry.space_group_name_H-M   'P 1'
#
loop_
_entity.id
_entity.type
_entity.pdbx_description
1 polymer ?
#
loop_
_entity_poly.entity_id
_entity_poly.type
_entity_poly.pdbx_seq_one_letter_code
_entity_poly.pdbx_strand_id
1 'polypeptide(L)'
;MTIDRVKAFESLRQALTTSPLLLMPDFKLPFKLYIDKSGDLLGAALHQVQIINDEPVEGPICFISRQVKPTEARYGAGQMEHMLRWQIAIHEYRGNMTIVQKDGNIHKSADGLSRSPLPNNIDNPAYVPEEASPQIPIEGISVKDLNTTFFE
;
A
#
# COMPACT_ATOMS: atom_id res chain seq x y z
N MET A 1 9.77 35.17 14.62
CA MET A 1 8.80 34.35 13.86
C MET A 1 8.25 35.23 12.75
N THR A 2 8.39 34.87 11.47
CA THR A 2 7.98 35.75 10.35
C THR A 2 6.46 35.73 10.16
N ILE A 3 5.89 36.84 9.67
CA ILE A 3 4.44 37.00 9.44
C ILE A 3 3.90 35.89 8.52
N ASP A 4 4.66 35.51 7.50
CA ASP A 4 4.26 34.45 6.57
C ASP A 4 4.17 33.07 7.23
N ARG A 5 5.02 32.79 8.23
CA ARG A 5 4.97 31.52 8.98
C ARG A 5 3.75 31.45 9.90
N VAL A 6 3.37 32.57 10.49
CA VAL A 6 2.16 32.66 11.33
C VAL A 6 0.92 32.49 10.46
N LYS A 7 0.85 33.18 9.31
CA LYS A 7 -0.26 33.01 8.35
C LYS A 7 -0.37 31.58 7.83
N ALA A 8 0.74 30.97 7.40
CA ALA A 8 0.74 29.58 6.95
C ALA A 8 0.29 28.61 8.05
N PHE A 9 0.71 28.83 9.30
CA PHE A 9 0.28 28.01 10.44
C PHE A 9 -1.22 28.17 10.73
N GLU A 10 -1.75 29.39 10.73
CA GLU A 10 -3.18 29.62 10.96
C GLU A 10 -4.05 29.06 9.84
N SER A 11 -3.64 29.21 8.58
CA SER A 11 -4.32 28.58 7.44
C SER A 11 -4.34 27.05 7.57
N LEU A 12 -3.21 26.44 7.96
CA LEU A 12 -3.14 25.01 8.21
C LEU A 12 -4.05 24.59 9.37
N ARG A 13 -4.05 25.35 10.47
CA ARG A 13 -4.90 25.08 11.64
C ARG A 13 -6.38 25.11 11.23
N GLN A 14 -6.79 26.16 10.52
CA GLN A 14 -8.16 26.30 10.07
C GLN A 14 -8.57 25.14 9.16
N ALA A 15 -7.76 24.82 8.15
CA ALA A 15 -7.99 23.69 7.24
C ALA A 15 -8.13 22.35 7.97
N LEU A 16 -7.31 22.10 9.01
CA LEU A 16 -7.40 20.86 9.81
C LEU A 16 -8.67 20.83 10.67
N THR A 17 -9.09 21.97 11.24
CA THR A 17 -10.29 22.04 12.09
C THR A 17 -11.60 22.05 11.31
N THR A 18 -11.58 22.44 10.03
CA THR A 18 -12.76 22.44 9.14
C THR A 18 -12.70 21.33 8.10
N SER A 19 -11.71 20.44 8.18
CA SER A 19 -11.53 19.35 7.21
C SER A 19 -12.76 18.46 7.21
N PRO A 20 -13.23 18.00 6.03
CA PRO A 20 -14.25 16.96 5.97
C PRO A 20 -13.79 15.75 6.79
N LEU A 21 -14.71 15.26 7.63
CA LEU A 21 -14.52 14.00 8.35
C LEU A 21 -14.26 12.89 7.33
N LEU A 22 -13.26 12.06 7.59
CA LEU A 22 -13.02 10.87 6.78
C LEU A 22 -14.21 9.92 6.96
N LEU A 23 -14.73 9.42 5.85
CA LEU A 23 -15.73 8.38 5.86
C LEU A 23 -15.07 7.05 6.27
N MET A 24 -15.82 6.23 7.00
CA MET A 24 -15.41 4.85 7.25
C MET A 24 -15.55 4.05 5.95
N PRO A 25 -14.55 3.25 5.55
CA PRO A 25 -14.64 2.47 4.32
C PRO A 25 -15.74 1.40 4.38
N ASP A 26 -16.57 1.33 3.35
CA ASP A 26 -17.46 0.20 3.10
C ASP A 26 -16.90 -0.66 1.96
N PHE A 27 -16.33 -1.81 2.30
CA PHE A 27 -15.69 -2.71 1.33
C PHE A 27 -16.66 -3.37 0.34
N LYS A 28 -17.98 -3.21 0.50
CA LYS A 28 -18.98 -3.68 -0.45
C LYS A 28 -19.23 -2.69 -1.60
N LEU A 29 -18.81 -1.43 -1.42
CA LEU A 29 -19.02 -0.35 -2.39
C LEU A 29 -17.72 -0.05 -3.16
N PRO A 30 -17.82 0.40 -4.42
CA PRO A 30 -16.63 0.74 -5.21
C PRO A 30 -15.91 1.97 -4.63
N PHE A 31 -14.58 1.93 -4.65
CA PHE A 31 -13.74 3.08 -4.30
C PHE A 31 -13.41 3.92 -5.54
N LYS A 32 -13.23 5.23 -5.33
CA LYS A 32 -12.69 6.18 -6.31
C LYS A 32 -11.31 6.63 -5.86
N LEU A 33 -10.32 6.50 -6.73
CA LEU A 33 -8.96 6.94 -6.43
C LEU A 33 -8.60 8.13 -7.32
N TYR A 34 -8.41 9.29 -6.69
CA TYR A 34 -7.86 10.48 -7.33
C TYR A 34 -6.36 10.51 -7.09
N ILE A 35 -5.60 10.79 -8.14
CA ILE A 35 -4.14 10.87 -8.09
C ILE A 35 -3.74 12.20 -8.72
N ASP A 36 -2.86 12.92 -8.03
CA ASP A 36 -2.27 14.15 -8.55
C ASP A 36 -0.75 14.12 -8.34
N LYS A 37 -0.02 14.70 -9.30
CA LYS A 37 1.43 14.85 -9.24
C LYS A 37 1.78 16.31 -9.49
N SER A 38 2.43 16.92 -8.52
CA SER A 38 2.94 18.29 -8.62
C SER A 38 4.43 18.31 -8.34
N GLY A 39 5.24 18.57 -9.38
CA GLY A 39 6.70 18.51 -9.31
C GLY A 39 7.19 17.14 -8.83
N ASP A 40 7.88 17.13 -7.68
CA ASP A 40 8.43 15.93 -7.03
C ASP A 40 7.50 15.36 -5.95
N LEU A 41 6.25 15.82 -5.87
CA LEU A 41 5.25 15.31 -4.93
C LEU A 41 4.20 14.49 -5.66
N LEU A 42 3.85 13.35 -5.07
CA LEU A 42 2.75 12.50 -5.50
C LEU A 42 1.70 12.45 -4.39
N GLY A 43 0.45 12.75 -4.75
CA GLY A 43 -0.71 12.72 -3.87
C GLY A 43 -1.78 11.76 -4.40
N ALA A 44 -2.50 11.14 -3.48
CA ALA A 44 -3.71 10.40 -3.72
C ALA A 44 -4.78 10.76 -2.68
N ALA A 45 -6.04 10.76 -3.14
CA ALA A 45 -7.21 10.77 -2.28
C ALA A 45 -8.07 9.57 -2.65
N LEU A 46 -8.29 8.67 -1.68
CA LEU A 46 -9.22 7.57 -1.81
C LEU A 46 -10.58 8.05 -1.33
N HIS A 47 -11.58 8.00 -2.19
CA HIS A 47 -12.94 8.46 -1.94
C HIS A 47 -13.92 7.29 -2.09
N GLN A 48 -15.10 7.46 -1.51
CA GLN A 48 -16.21 6.54 -1.72
C GLN A 48 -17.52 7.32 -1.73
N VAL A 49 -18.46 6.86 -2.54
CA VAL A 49 -19.85 7.36 -2.51
C VAL A 49 -20.63 6.48 -1.56
N GLN A 50 -21.19 7.08 -0.50
CA GLN A 50 -21.99 6.42 0.52
C GLN A 50 -23.33 7.15 0.69
N ILE A 51 -24.35 6.43 1.14
CA ILE A 51 -25.64 7.05 1.51
C ILE A 51 -25.52 7.58 2.93
N ILE A 52 -25.61 8.89 3.10
CA ILE A 52 -25.58 9.56 4.41
C ILE A 52 -26.81 10.47 4.46
N ASN A 53 -27.66 10.29 5.47
CA ASN A 53 -28.94 11.00 5.58
C ASN A 53 -29.80 10.87 4.30
N ASP A 54 -29.90 9.65 3.77
CA ASP A 54 -30.66 9.30 2.55
C ASP A 54 -30.16 9.96 1.23
N GLU A 55 -29.02 10.64 1.26
CA GLU A 55 -28.42 11.25 0.08
C GLU A 55 -27.06 10.61 -0.27
N PRO A 56 -26.74 10.45 -1.57
CA PRO A 56 -25.44 9.97 -2.01
C PRO A 56 -24.38 11.07 -1.82
N VAL A 57 -23.49 10.85 -0.86
CA VAL A 57 -22.37 11.76 -0.56
C VAL A 57 -21.07 11.09 -0.96
N GLU A 58 -20.30 11.75 -1.82
CA GLU A 58 -18.91 11.37 -2.04
C GLU A 58 -18.03 12.00 -0.96
N GLY A 59 -17.34 11.16 -0.19
CA GLY A 59 -16.44 11.62 0.85
C GLY A 59 -15.08 10.92 0.81
N PRO A 60 -14.05 11.56 1.39
CA PRO A 60 -12.71 10.99 1.47
C PRO A 60 -12.66 9.88 2.52
N ILE A 61 -12.07 8.74 2.16
CA ILE A 61 -11.73 7.64 3.07
C ILE A 61 -10.33 7.86 3.64
N CYS A 62 -9.37 8.17 2.77
CA CYS A 62 -8.00 8.45 3.18
C CYS A 62 -7.26 9.34 2.17
N PHE A 63 -6.25 10.05 2.67
CA PHE A 63 -5.29 10.80 1.87
C PHE A 63 -3.91 10.19 2.01
N ILE A 64 -3.19 10.07 0.91
CA ILE A 64 -1.83 9.55 0.88
C ILE A 64 -0.99 10.53 0.09
N SER A 65 0.13 10.97 0.65
CA SER A 65 1.09 11.80 -0.07
C SER A 65 2.50 11.33 0.22
N ARG A 66 3.37 11.45 -0.77
CA ARG A 66 4.80 11.16 -0.62
C ARG A 66 5.64 11.94 -1.62
N GLN A 67 6.90 12.13 -1.27
CA GLN A 67 7.90 12.58 -2.23
C GLN A 67 8.26 11.44 -3.20
N VAL A 68 8.45 11.81 -4.45
CA VAL A 68 8.92 10.95 -5.53
C VAL A 68 10.43 10.83 -5.40
N LYS A 69 10.97 9.61 -5.41
CA LYS A 69 12.42 9.41 -5.40
C LYS A 69 13.01 9.85 -6.76
N PRO A 70 14.27 10.29 -6.83
CA PRO A 70 14.91 10.67 -8.10
C PRO A 70 14.84 9.58 -9.18
N THR A 71 14.85 8.30 -8.78
CA THR A 71 14.69 7.17 -9.69
C THR A 71 13.27 7.04 -10.24
N GLU A 72 12.27 7.32 -9.41
CA GLU A 72 10.85 7.28 -9.76
C GLU A 72 10.42 8.50 -10.58
N ALA A 73 11.15 9.62 -10.49
CA ALA A 73 10.89 10.83 -11.25
C ALA A 73 10.93 10.60 -12.77
N ARG A 74 11.63 9.55 -13.21
CA ARG A 74 11.76 9.13 -14.61
C ARG A 74 10.56 8.31 -15.11
N TYR A 75 9.65 7.88 -14.22
CA TYR A 75 8.50 7.09 -14.61
C TYR A 75 7.45 7.95 -15.34
N GLY A 76 6.74 7.31 -16.27
CA GLY A 76 5.58 7.94 -16.90
C GLY A 76 4.41 8.07 -15.91
N ALA A 77 3.44 8.94 -16.21
CA ALA A 77 2.28 9.17 -15.35
C ALA A 77 1.54 7.87 -14.98
N GLY A 78 1.24 7.01 -15.96
CA GLY A 78 0.57 5.73 -15.72
C GLY A 78 1.36 4.75 -14.84
N GLN A 79 2.69 4.76 -14.89
CA GLN A 79 3.53 3.94 -14.00
C GLN A 79 3.44 4.43 -12.55
N MET A 80 3.41 5.76 -12.35
CA MET A 80 3.26 6.35 -11.02
C MET A 80 1.87 6.08 -10.43
N GLU A 81 0.82 6.20 -11.23
CA GLU A 81 -0.55 5.87 -10.83
C GLU A 81 -0.67 4.40 -10.40
N HIS A 82 -0.10 3.49 -11.19
CA HIS A 82 -0.10 2.06 -10.91
C HIS A 82 0.62 1.75 -9.59
N MET A 83 1.79 2.35 -9.37
CA MET A 83 2.53 2.21 -8.13
C MET A 83 1.73 2.69 -6.91
N LEU A 84 1.00 3.80 -7.02
CA LEU A 84 0.21 4.35 -5.93
C LEU A 84 -0.99 3.45 -5.61
N ARG A 85 -1.63 2.87 -6.63
CA ARG A 85 -2.68 1.86 -6.47
C ARG A 85 -2.18 0.65 -5.67
N TRP A 86 -1.00 0.13 -5.99
CA TRP A 86 -0.38 -0.96 -5.22
C TRP A 86 -0.04 -0.55 -3.80
N GLN A 87 0.51 0.65 -3.60
CA GLN A 87 0.80 1.17 -2.27
C GLN A 87 -0.44 1.20 -1.38
N ILE A 88 -1.59 1.62 -1.93
CA ILE A 88 -2.87 1.61 -1.21
C ILE A 88 -3.31 0.19 -0.88
N ALA A 89 -3.31 -0.72 -1.85
CA ALA A 89 -3.74 -2.10 -1.64
C ALA A 89 -2.88 -2.84 -0.60
N ILE A 90 -1.56 -2.63 -0.63
CA ILE A 90 -0.63 -3.25 0.32
C ILE A 90 -0.74 -2.61 1.71
N HIS A 91 -1.21 -1.35 1.82
CA HIS A 91 -1.32 -0.66 3.09
C HIS A 91 -2.24 -1.37 4.08
N GLU A 92 -3.30 -2.02 3.59
CA GLU A 92 -4.23 -2.82 4.41
C GLU A 92 -3.51 -3.96 5.16
N TYR A 93 -2.52 -4.59 4.51
CA TYR A 93 -1.82 -5.75 5.04
C TYR A 93 -0.56 -5.40 5.85
N ARG A 94 -0.19 -4.10 5.93
CA ARG A 94 1.08 -3.67 6.55
C ARG A 94 1.27 -4.14 7.98
N GLY A 95 0.21 -4.18 8.79
CA GLY A 95 0.29 -4.56 10.21
C GLY A 95 0.72 -6.01 10.43
N ASN A 96 0.39 -6.90 9.47
CA ASN A 96 0.64 -8.33 9.56
C ASN A 96 1.65 -8.83 8.51
N MET A 97 2.27 -7.90 7.76
CA MET A 97 3.19 -8.24 6.67
C MET A 97 4.64 -8.18 7.16
N THR A 98 5.38 -9.27 6.94
CA THR A 98 6.83 -9.31 7.11
C THR A 98 7.51 -9.14 5.76
N ILE A 99 8.34 -8.12 5.61
CA ILE A 99 9.14 -7.92 4.40
C ILE A 99 10.43 -8.73 4.55
N VAL A 100 10.56 -9.80 3.76
CA VAL A 100 11.76 -10.65 3.73
C VAL A 100 12.57 -10.30 2.47
N GLN A 101 13.77 -9.77 2.67
CA GLN A 101 14.71 -9.59 1.58
C GLN A 101 15.36 -10.94 1.25
N LYS A 102 15.27 -11.35 -0.02
CA LYS A 102 15.95 -12.53 -0.54
C LYS A 102 16.81 -12.11 -1.73
N ASP A 103 17.96 -12.76 -1.89
CA ASP A 103 18.80 -12.57 -3.07
C ASP A 103 18.05 -13.00 -4.33
N GLY A 104 18.28 -12.29 -5.44
CA GLY A 104 17.54 -12.49 -6.69
C GLY A 104 17.56 -13.94 -7.18
N ASN A 105 18.69 -14.63 -7.02
CA ASN A 105 18.85 -16.05 -7.43
C ASN A 105 17.96 -17.01 -6.62
N ILE A 106 17.55 -16.63 -5.42
CA ILE A 106 16.70 -17.43 -4.51
C ILE A 106 15.23 -16.99 -4.64
N HIS A 107 14.99 -15.75 -5.08
CA HIS A 107 13.68 -15.12 -5.11
C HIS A 107 12.83 -15.51 -6.34
N LYS A 108 12.76 -16.82 -6.63
CA LYS A 108 12.08 -17.40 -7.80
C LYS A 108 10.62 -16.95 -7.95
N SER A 109 9.92 -16.76 -6.84
CA SER A 109 8.51 -16.34 -6.80
C SER A 109 8.29 -14.95 -7.41
N ALA A 110 9.18 -14.00 -7.15
CA ALA A 110 9.08 -12.67 -7.76
C ALA A 110 9.79 -12.62 -9.11
N ASP A 111 10.83 -13.43 -9.31
CA ASP A 111 11.53 -13.51 -10.60
C ASP A 111 10.56 -13.92 -11.72
N GLY A 112 9.72 -14.94 -11.46
CA GLY A 112 8.68 -15.39 -12.40
C GLY A 112 7.53 -14.40 -12.63
N LEU A 113 7.38 -13.37 -11.79
CA LEU A 113 6.44 -12.26 -12.01
C LEU A 113 7.11 -11.06 -12.70
N SER A 114 8.43 -10.95 -12.61
CA SER A 114 9.21 -9.84 -13.17
C SER A 114 9.57 -10.03 -14.65
N ARG A 115 9.56 -11.27 -15.12
CA ARG A 115 9.87 -11.68 -16.49
C ARG A 115 8.95 -12.84 -16.83
N SER A 116 8.43 -12.91 -18.05
CA SER A 116 7.76 -14.11 -18.56
C SER A 116 8.78 -15.27 -18.51
N PRO A 117 8.77 -16.10 -17.46
CA PRO A 117 9.91 -16.96 -17.20
C PRO A 117 9.84 -18.12 -18.18
N LEU A 118 10.99 -18.47 -18.76
CA LEU A 118 11.08 -19.70 -19.52
C LEU A 118 10.70 -20.87 -18.60
N PRO A 119 10.00 -21.90 -19.10
CA PRO A 119 9.67 -23.07 -18.30
C PRO A 119 10.92 -23.60 -17.59
N ASN A 120 10.79 -24.06 -16.34
CA ASN A 120 11.90 -24.66 -15.60
C ASN A 120 12.17 -26.09 -16.11
N ASN A 121 12.57 -26.21 -17.37
CA ASN A 121 12.95 -27.45 -18.04
C ASN A 121 14.45 -27.46 -18.35
N ILE A 122 14.98 -28.61 -18.78
CA ILE A 122 16.42 -28.80 -19.01
C ILE A 122 16.98 -27.89 -20.13
N ASP A 123 16.09 -27.39 -21.00
CA ASP A 123 16.41 -26.48 -22.09
C ASP A 123 16.58 -25.02 -21.60
N ASN A 124 16.15 -24.73 -20.37
CA ASN A 124 16.36 -23.43 -19.74
C ASN A 124 17.80 -23.34 -19.20
N PRO A 125 18.62 -22.37 -19.66
CA PRO A 125 19.99 -22.21 -19.16
C PRO A 125 20.05 -21.84 -17.66
N ALA A 126 18.93 -21.41 -17.08
CA ALA A 126 18.74 -21.19 -15.64
C ALA A 126 17.96 -22.33 -14.95
N TYR A 127 17.92 -23.53 -15.54
CA TYR A 127 17.30 -24.72 -14.95
C TYR A 127 17.86 -24.97 -13.55
N VAL A 128 16.95 -25.10 -12.59
CA VAL A 128 17.30 -25.53 -11.23
C VAL A 128 16.51 -26.79 -10.91
N PRO A 129 17.17 -27.89 -10.53
CA PRO A 129 16.48 -29.09 -10.04
C PRO A 129 15.57 -28.73 -8.86
N GLU A 130 14.38 -29.32 -8.81
CA GLU A 130 13.51 -29.25 -7.62
C GLU A 130 14.16 -30.05 -6.48
N GLU A 131 15.19 -29.51 -5.84
CA GLU A 131 15.59 -30.00 -4.54
C GLU A 131 14.55 -29.58 -3.51
N ALA A 132 14.02 -30.57 -2.79
CA ALA A 132 13.00 -30.41 -1.77
C ALA A 132 13.34 -29.22 -0.88
N SER A 133 12.43 -28.25 -0.82
CA SER A 133 12.48 -27.11 0.09
C SER A 133 13.03 -27.57 1.44
N PRO A 134 14.14 -27.00 1.95
CA PRO A 134 14.59 -27.35 3.28
C PRO A 134 13.42 -27.13 4.23
N GLN A 135 12.94 -28.21 4.85
CA GLN A 135 11.94 -28.13 5.91
C GLN A 135 12.62 -27.45 7.09
N ILE A 136 12.55 -26.13 7.13
CA ILE A 136 12.94 -25.37 8.31
C ILE A 136 11.74 -25.54 9.27
N PRO A 137 11.90 -26.23 10.41
CA PRO A 137 10.83 -26.29 11.39
C PRO A 137 10.56 -24.86 11.87
N ILE A 138 9.37 -24.35 11.58
CA ILE A 138 8.93 -23.06 12.09
C ILE A 138 8.56 -23.31 13.56
N GLU A 139 9.51 -23.08 14.46
CA GLU A 139 9.25 -22.92 15.89
C GLU A 139 8.57 -21.56 16.14
N GLY A 140 7.44 -21.37 15.48
CA GLY A 140 6.56 -20.23 15.72
C GLY A 140 5.67 -20.58 16.90
N ILE A 141 5.74 -19.78 17.97
CA ILE A 141 4.80 -19.88 19.09
C ILE A 141 3.38 -19.67 18.53
N SER A 142 2.64 -20.76 18.35
CA SER A 142 1.22 -20.72 18.04
C SER A 142 0.46 -20.57 19.35
N VAL A 143 0.14 -19.32 19.71
CA VAL A 143 -0.83 -19.10 20.78
C VAL A 143 -2.23 -19.25 20.19
N LYS A 144 -2.70 -20.50 20.08
CA LYS A 144 -4.08 -20.82 19.69
C LYS A 144 -5.02 -21.04 20.87
N ASP A 145 -4.51 -21.11 22.08
CA ASP A 145 -5.32 -21.26 23.30
C ASP A 145 -5.13 -20.06 24.22
N LEU A 146 -5.75 -18.92 23.87
CA LEU A 146 -6.00 -17.81 24.80
C LEU A 146 -7.49 -17.57 25.06
N ASN A 147 -8.38 -18.41 24.49
CA ASN A 147 -9.82 -18.19 24.56
C ASN A 147 -10.48 -18.58 25.90
N THR A 148 -9.74 -19.07 26.89
CA THR A 148 -10.34 -19.54 28.17
C THR A 148 -9.70 -19.01 29.44
N THR A 149 -8.72 -18.09 29.41
CA THR A 149 -8.04 -17.65 30.65
C THR A 149 -8.08 -16.14 30.92
N PHE A 150 -8.80 -15.35 30.14
CA PHE A 150 -8.88 -13.89 30.34
C PHE A 150 -10.19 -13.38 30.95
N PHE A 151 -11.14 -14.27 31.25
CA PHE A 151 -12.38 -13.93 31.95
C PHE A 151 -12.76 -15.05 32.95
N GLU A 152 -11.95 -15.20 34.00
CA GLU A 152 -12.41 -15.64 35.33
C GLU A 152 -11.84 -14.70 36.39
#